data_AF-A0A8T1V552-F1
#
_entry.id   AF-A0A8T1V552-F1
#
_cell.length_a   1.000
_cell.length_b   1.000
_cell.length_c   1.000
_cell.angle_alpha   90.00
_cell.angle_beta   90.00
_cell.angle_gamma   90.00
#
_symmetry.space_group_name_H-M   'P 1'
#
loop_
_entity.id
_entity.type
_entity.pdbx_description
1 polymer ?
#
loop_
_entity_poly.entity_id
_entity_poly.type
_entity_poly.pdbx_seq_one_letter_code
_entity_poly.pdbx_strand_id
1 'polypeptide(L)'
;MHFRPADLWDQVQAQKSDTNFTDFSEHNLLRAAPTAASRSDICGALRSLRVFAQDFYIDAVTSLIDNALAFVERYKGVQDTDAVGWKLMAFWVTGKFGRFRSLFVSRDLKAAQDVEREFSRVDEDLLELLDLRRAHRGGESIFQRGHQIQDPSRRGERQRRPSSVRASRAHFYPKDLPDVVKTYITEKYPGLAAEPKDE
;
A
#
# COMPACT_ATOMS: atom_id res chain seq x y z
N MET A 1 4.94 13.86 -28.92
CA MET A 1 4.75 12.88 -27.83
C MET A 1 3.29 12.47 -27.85
N HIS A 2 2.98 11.19 -28.06
CA HIS A 2 1.61 10.69 -27.97
C HIS A 2 1.49 9.92 -26.65
N PHE A 3 0.61 10.39 -25.75
CA PHE A 3 0.26 9.65 -24.55
C PHE A 3 -0.68 8.53 -24.96
N ARG A 4 -0.28 7.27 -24.73
CA ARG A 4 -1.21 6.15 -24.79
C ARG A 4 -2.12 6.20 -23.56
N PRO A 5 -3.41 5.81 -23.67
CA PRO A 5 -4.25 5.62 -22.50
C PRO A 5 -3.58 4.66 -21.51
N ALA A 6 -3.65 4.97 -20.22
CA ALA A 6 -3.12 4.10 -19.17
C ALA A 6 -3.94 2.81 -19.12
N ASP A 7 -3.28 1.67 -19.29
CA ASP A 7 -3.93 0.37 -19.20
C ASP A 7 -4.09 -0.08 -17.73
N LEU A 8 -4.87 -1.14 -17.49
CA LEU A 8 -5.12 -1.66 -16.14
C LEU A 8 -3.82 -2.07 -15.43
N TRP A 9 -2.82 -2.51 -16.19
CA TRP A 9 -1.51 -2.87 -15.64
C TRP A 9 -0.73 -1.64 -15.19
N ASP A 10 -0.76 -0.56 -15.98
CA ASP A 10 -0.18 0.73 -15.63
C ASP A 10 -0.78 1.24 -14.31
N GLN A 11 -2.10 1.10 -14.11
CA GLN A 11 -2.78 1.45 -12.86
C GLN A 11 -2.30 0.60 -11.68
N VAL A 12 -2.17 -0.72 -11.86
CA VAL A 12 -1.63 -1.65 -10.85
C VAL A 12 -0.18 -1.33 -10.49
N GLN A 13 0.62 -0.80 -11.42
CA GLN A 13 1.98 -0.34 -11.12
C GLN A 13 1.98 1.04 -10.45
N ALA A 14 1.12 1.96 -10.86
CA ALA A 14 0.98 3.27 -10.24
C ALA A 14 0.52 3.18 -8.78
N GLN A 15 -0.26 2.16 -8.41
CA GLN A 15 -0.61 1.94 -7.00
C GLN A 15 0.60 1.68 -6.08
N LYS A 16 1.78 1.30 -6.63
CA LYS A 16 3.01 1.15 -5.84
C LYS A 16 3.64 2.50 -5.44
N SER A 17 3.32 3.60 -6.12
CA SER A 17 3.96 4.88 -5.85
C SER A 17 3.24 5.63 -4.73
N ASP A 18 3.75 5.50 -3.50
CA ASP A 18 3.87 6.50 -2.41
C ASP A 18 2.86 7.67 -2.35
N THR A 19 1.60 7.46 -2.73
CA THR A 19 0.61 8.53 -2.69
C THR A 19 -0.02 8.53 -1.32
N ASN A 20 0.58 9.31 -0.43
CA ASN A 20 -0.01 9.69 0.84
C ASN A 20 -1.27 10.53 0.56
N PHE A 21 -2.46 9.93 0.68
CA PHE A 21 -3.72 10.61 0.42
C PHE A 21 -4.24 11.44 1.61
N THR A 22 -3.47 11.52 2.69
CA THR A 22 -3.94 12.08 3.96
C THR A 22 -2.97 13.05 4.62
N ASP A 23 -1.70 13.09 4.20
CA ASP A 23 -0.70 14.00 4.77
C ASP A 23 0.18 14.61 3.65
N PHE A 24 0.05 15.92 3.49
CA PHE A 24 0.76 16.74 2.50
C PHE A 24 2.10 17.29 3.03
N SER A 25 2.53 16.86 4.23
CA SER A 25 3.81 17.26 4.80
C SER A 25 4.96 16.61 4.04
N GLU A 26 5.84 17.43 3.45
CA GLU A 26 7.10 17.02 2.82
C GLU A 26 8.02 16.23 3.77
N HIS A 27 7.82 16.38 5.09
CA HIS A 27 8.65 15.76 6.12
C HIS A 27 8.11 14.42 6.63
N ASN A 28 6.89 14.02 6.27
CA ASN A 28 6.32 12.75 6.67
C ASN A 28 6.29 11.79 5.47
N LEU A 29 7.47 11.29 5.10
CA LEU A 29 7.59 10.20 4.15
C LEU A 29 7.10 8.91 4.83
N LEU A 30 5.78 8.72 4.83
CA LEU A 30 5.20 7.42 5.19
C LEU A 30 5.88 6.38 4.31
N ARG A 31 6.39 5.31 4.93
CA ARG A 31 7.02 4.22 4.18
C ARG A 31 5.99 3.66 3.20
N ALA A 32 6.39 3.52 1.94
CA ALA A 32 5.62 2.83 0.91
C ALA A 32 5.03 1.51 1.46
N ALA A 33 3.73 1.31 1.21
CA ALA A 33 3.06 0.09 1.61
C ALA A 33 3.77 -1.13 0.97
N PRO A 34 4.13 -2.16 1.75
CA PRO A 34 4.69 -3.38 1.19
C PRO A 34 3.76 -3.97 0.13
N THR A 35 4.33 -4.39 -1.01
CA THR A 35 3.53 -5.08 -2.03
C THR A 35 3.13 -6.46 -1.50
N ALA A 36 1.85 -6.79 -1.55
CA ALA A 36 1.37 -8.12 -1.18
C ALA A 36 1.99 -9.18 -2.10
N ALA A 37 2.64 -10.18 -1.49
CA ALA A 37 3.26 -11.31 -2.20
C ALA A 37 2.56 -12.64 -1.87
N SER A 38 1.70 -12.64 -0.84
CA SER A 38 1.02 -13.82 -0.34
C SER A 38 -0.38 -13.50 0.17
N ARG A 39 -1.20 -14.54 0.33
CA ARG A 39 -2.49 -14.45 1.02
C ARG A 39 -2.36 -13.89 2.44
N SER A 40 -1.32 -14.33 3.16
CA SER A 40 -1.06 -13.90 4.54
C SER A 40 -0.81 -12.40 4.64
N ASP A 41 -0.20 -11.78 3.64
CA ASP A 41 0.05 -10.33 3.66
C ASP A 41 -1.27 -9.55 3.63
N ILE A 42 -2.19 -9.94 2.75
CA ILE A 42 -3.50 -9.29 2.62
C ILE A 42 -4.36 -9.56 3.87
N CYS A 43 -4.44 -10.82 4.31
CA CYS A 43 -5.19 -11.15 5.52
C CYS A 43 -4.59 -10.46 6.76
N GLY A 44 -3.27 -10.36 6.86
CA GLY A 44 -2.59 -9.63 7.92
C GLY A 44 -2.95 -8.14 7.92
N ALA A 45 -2.89 -7.49 6.76
CA ALA A 45 -3.28 -6.10 6.60
C ALA A 45 -4.76 -5.86 6.96
N LEU A 46 -5.67 -6.73 6.49
CA LEU A 46 -7.11 -6.63 6.80
C LEU A 46 -7.39 -6.84 8.29
N ARG A 47 -6.70 -7.77 8.97
CA ARG A 47 -6.85 -7.96 10.42
C ARG A 47 -6.34 -6.75 11.20
N SER A 48 -5.20 -6.19 10.81
CA SER A 48 -4.70 -4.95 11.43
C SER A 48 -5.66 -3.78 11.23
N LEU A 49 -6.20 -3.63 10.01
CA LEU A 49 -7.20 -2.60 9.71
C LEU A 49 -8.49 -2.82 10.50
N ARG A 50 -8.93 -4.07 10.67
CA ARG A 50 -10.11 -4.43 11.46
C ARG A 50 -9.98 -3.98 12.92
N VAL A 51 -8.82 -4.21 13.55
CA VAL A 51 -8.58 -3.76 14.93
C VAL A 51 -8.78 -2.25 15.06
N PHE A 52 -8.23 -1.48 14.13
CA PHE A 52 -8.45 -0.03 14.09
C PHE A 52 -9.91 0.33 13.79
N ALA A 53 -10.56 -0.37 12.87
CA ALA A 53 -11.94 -0.09 12.47
C ALA A 53 -12.93 -0.24 13.62
N GLN A 54 -12.72 -1.22 14.50
CA GLN A 54 -13.60 -1.49 15.64
C GLN A 54 -13.68 -0.32 16.63
N ASP A 55 -12.60 0.45 16.78
CA ASP A 55 -12.55 1.54 17.76
C ASP A 55 -12.93 2.90 17.15
N PHE A 56 -12.69 3.09 15.85
CA PHE A 56 -12.75 4.40 15.21
C PHE A 56 -13.83 4.55 14.11
N TYR A 57 -14.40 3.45 13.62
CA TYR A 57 -15.35 3.48 12.51
C TYR A 57 -16.68 2.82 12.84
N ILE A 58 -17.68 3.14 12.02
CA ILE A 58 -19.02 2.56 12.10
C ILE A 58 -19.02 1.08 11.68
N ASP A 59 -20.03 0.33 12.13
CA ASP A 59 -20.21 -1.09 11.84
C ASP A 59 -20.17 -1.43 10.35
N ALA A 60 -20.65 -0.54 9.47
CA ALA A 60 -20.61 -0.76 8.03
C ALA A 60 -19.18 -0.92 7.49
N VAL A 61 -18.21 -0.17 8.04
CA VAL A 61 -16.79 -0.28 7.67
C VAL A 61 -16.21 -1.60 8.18
N THR A 62 -16.54 -1.97 9.41
CA THR A 62 -16.10 -3.24 10.02
C THR A 62 -16.65 -4.44 9.25
N SER A 63 -17.93 -4.42 8.87
CA SER A 63 -18.57 -5.46 8.05
C SER A 63 -17.92 -5.60 6.67
N LEU A 64 -17.58 -4.48 6.02
CA LEU A 64 -16.84 -4.50 4.75
C LEU A 64 -15.49 -5.21 4.90
N ILE A 65 -14.74 -4.89 5.97
CA ILE A 65 -13.44 -5.51 6.26
C ILE A 65 -13.58 -7.01 6.54
N ASP A 66 -14.58 -7.40 7.34
CA ASP A 66 -14.84 -8.80 7.67
C ASP A 66 -15.22 -9.62 6.44
N ASN A 67 -16.06 -9.06 5.55
CA ASN A 67 -16.42 -9.70 4.28
C ASN A 67 -15.21 -9.84 3.34
N ALA A 68 -14.39 -8.80 3.22
CA ALA A 68 -13.14 -8.87 2.44
C ALA A 68 -12.18 -9.93 2.99
N LEU A 69 -12.01 -9.98 4.30
CA LEU A 69 -11.15 -10.95 4.97
C LEU A 69 -11.64 -12.38 4.73
N ALA A 70 -12.93 -12.64 4.96
CA ALA A 70 -13.54 -13.95 4.75
C ALA A 70 -13.43 -14.40 3.27
N PHE A 71 -13.58 -13.46 2.33
CA PHE A 71 -13.39 -13.74 0.92
C PHE A 71 -11.96 -14.18 0.61
N VAL A 72 -10.96 -13.37 1.00
CA VAL A 72 -9.54 -13.63 0.69
C VAL A 72 -9.06 -14.93 1.34
N GLU A 73 -9.47 -15.23 2.57
CA GLU A 73 -9.10 -16.47 3.26
C GLU A 73 -9.59 -17.72 2.51
N ARG A 74 -10.81 -17.65 1.95
CA ARG A 74 -11.46 -18.76 1.22
C ARG A 74 -11.13 -18.77 -0.26
N TYR A 75 -10.42 -17.77 -0.78
CA TYR A 75 -10.12 -17.66 -2.19
C TYR A 75 -9.04 -18.68 -2.59
N LYS A 76 -9.30 -19.43 -3.67
CA LYS A 76 -8.42 -20.51 -4.17
C LYS A 76 -7.96 -20.29 -5.61
N GLY A 77 -8.28 -19.16 -6.24
CA GLY A 77 -7.95 -18.86 -7.64
C GLY A 77 -6.51 -18.37 -7.88
N VAL A 78 -5.77 -18.10 -6.80
CA VAL A 78 -4.36 -17.70 -6.81
C VAL A 78 -3.60 -18.65 -5.88
N GLN A 79 -2.48 -19.18 -6.34
CA GLN A 79 -1.60 -20.02 -5.52
C GLN A 79 -0.81 -19.15 -4.54
N ASP A 80 -0.50 -19.65 -3.33
CA ASP A 80 0.24 -18.87 -2.33
C ASP A 80 1.64 -18.43 -2.83
N THR A 81 2.23 -19.12 -3.81
CA THR A 81 3.51 -18.77 -4.45
C THR A 81 3.40 -17.71 -5.56
N ASP A 82 2.19 -17.33 -5.97
CA ASP A 82 1.95 -16.40 -7.08
C ASP A 82 1.88 -14.94 -6.58
N ALA A 83 3.06 -14.34 -6.35
CA ALA A 83 3.16 -12.97 -5.84
C ALA A 83 2.45 -11.92 -6.72
N VAL A 84 2.44 -12.12 -8.05
CA VAL A 84 1.72 -11.22 -8.97
C VAL A 84 0.21 -11.34 -8.78
N GLY A 85 -0.30 -12.58 -8.63
CA GLY A 85 -1.71 -12.82 -8.35
C GLY A 85 -2.15 -12.16 -7.04
N TRP A 86 -1.34 -12.24 -5.98
CA TRP A 86 -1.64 -11.57 -4.70
C TRP A 86 -1.54 -10.05 -4.78
N LYS A 87 -0.61 -9.50 -5.57
CA LYS A 87 -0.58 -8.07 -5.87
C LYS A 87 -1.90 -7.61 -6.51
N LEU A 88 -2.40 -8.35 -7.51
CA LEU A 88 -3.65 -8.02 -8.20
C LEU A 88 -4.87 -8.17 -7.28
N MET A 89 -4.89 -9.19 -6.43
CA MET A 89 -5.90 -9.35 -5.39
C MET A 89 -5.93 -8.15 -4.44
N ALA A 90 -4.75 -7.69 -3.99
CA ALA A 90 -4.65 -6.52 -3.12
C ALA A 90 -5.14 -5.24 -3.82
N PHE A 91 -4.79 -5.05 -5.11
CA PHE A 91 -5.30 -3.96 -5.93
C PHE A 91 -6.84 -3.98 -6.00
N TRP A 92 -7.43 -5.13 -6.32
CA TRP A 92 -8.88 -5.30 -6.41
C TRP A 92 -9.59 -5.03 -5.08
N VAL A 93 -9.11 -5.59 -3.96
CA VAL A 93 -9.64 -5.32 -2.62
C VAL A 93 -9.58 -3.82 -2.32
N THR A 94 -8.46 -3.16 -2.64
CA THR A 94 -8.32 -1.72 -2.43
C THR A 94 -9.31 -0.92 -3.29
N GLY A 95 -9.55 -1.35 -4.53
CA GLY A 95 -10.56 -0.78 -5.41
C GLY A 95 -11.96 -0.83 -4.82
N LYS A 96 -12.37 -1.99 -4.25
CA LYS A 96 -13.66 -2.12 -3.55
C LYS A 96 -13.77 -1.17 -2.36
N PHE A 97 -12.72 -1.04 -1.55
CA PHE A 97 -12.69 -0.10 -0.43
C PHE A 97 -12.75 1.37 -0.89
N GLY A 98 -12.06 1.70 -1.98
CA GLY A 98 -12.13 3.02 -2.62
C GLY A 98 -13.54 3.34 -3.10
N ARG A 99 -14.21 2.39 -3.75
CA ARG A 99 -15.61 2.53 -4.20
C ARG A 99 -16.57 2.71 -3.03
N PHE A 100 -16.45 1.87 -1.99
CA PHE A 100 -17.22 2.02 -0.75
C PHE A 100 -17.07 3.43 -0.17
N ARG A 101 -15.83 3.90 -0.01
CA ARG A 101 -15.53 5.25 0.51
C ARG A 101 -16.16 6.33 -0.38
N SER A 102 -16.05 6.21 -1.70
CA SER A 102 -16.62 7.17 -2.64
C SER A 102 -18.14 7.29 -2.49
N LEU A 103 -18.85 6.15 -2.42
CA LEU A 103 -20.30 6.09 -2.22
C LEU A 103 -20.71 6.62 -0.84
N PHE A 104 -19.90 6.34 0.18
CA PHE A 104 -20.12 6.85 1.53
C PHE A 104 -20.02 8.39 1.56
N VAL A 105 -18.98 8.95 0.92
CA VAL A 105 -18.78 10.41 0.82
C VAL A 105 -19.89 11.08 0.00
N SER A 106 -20.38 10.44 -1.06
CA SER A 106 -21.53 10.95 -1.84
C SER A 106 -22.89 10.75 -1.16
N ARG A 107 -22.91 10.20 0.07
CA ARG A 107 -24.11 9.92 0.87
C ARG A 107 -25.04 8.87 0.28
N ASP A 108 -24.56 8.05 -0.65
CA ASP A 108 -25.28 6.88 -1.14
C ASP A 108 -24.98 5.66 -0.24
N LEU A 109 -25.57 5.67 0.95
CA LEU A 109 -25.32 4.65 1.97
C LEU A 109 -25.81 3.26 1.55
N LYS A 110 -26.87 3.20 0.73
CA LYS A 110 -27.42 1.95 0.24
C LYS A 110 -26.45 1.30 -0.74
N ALA A 111 -25.99 2.04 -1.75
CA ALA A 111 -25.00 1.52 -2.69
C ALA A 111 -23.68 1.20 -1.98
N ALA A 112 -23.28 1.98 -0.97
CA ALA A 112 -22.10 1.67 -0.16
C ALA A 112 -22.23 0.33 0.56
N GLN A 113 -23.38 0.06 1.18
CA GLN A 113 -23.65 -1.25 1.81
C GLN A 113 -23.62 -2.39 0.79
N ASP A 114 -24.14 -2.19 -0.42
CA ASP A 114 -24.16 -3.23 -1.45
C ASP A 114 -22.75 -3.68 -1.88
N VAL A 115 -21.71 -2.83 -1.73
CA VAL A 115 -20.32 -3.19 -2.04
C VAL A 115 -19.84 -4.41 -1.24
N GLU A 116 -20.31 -4.57 0.00
CA GLU A 116 -19.91 -5.71 0.83
C GLU A 116 -20.35 -7.07 0.24
N ARG A 117 -21.38 -7.05 -0.62
CA ARG A 117 -21.91 -8.24 -1.29
C ARG A 117 -21.22 -8.52 -2.62
N GLU A 118 -20.41 -7.59 -3.10
CA GLU A 118 -19.67 -7.72 -4.36
C GLU A 118 -18.42 -8.59 -4.22
N PHE A 119 -18.02 -8.97 -3.01
CA PHE A 119 -16.90 -9.89 -2.80
C PHE A 119 -17.22 -11.29 -3.33
N SER A 120 -16.99 -11.49 -4.63
CA SER A 120 -17.40 -12.67 -5.37
C SER A 120 -16.27 -13.22 -6.22
N ARG A 121 -16.27 -14.55 -6.42
CA ARG A 121 -15.32 -15.22 -7.31
C ARG A 121 -15.64 -14.99 -8.79
N VAL A 122 -16.86 -14.57 -9.09
CA VAL A 122 -17.35 -14.23 -10.44
C VAL A 122 -17.44 -12.71 -10.63
N ASP A 123 -16.74 -11.94 -9.79
CA ASP A 123 -16.60 -10.50 -9.99
C ASP A 123 -15.80 -10.23 -11.27
N GLU A 124 -16.38 -9.47 -12.19
CA GLU A 124 -15.81 -9.21 -13.52
C GLU A 124 -14.44 -8.52 -13.43
N ASP A 125 -14.29 -7.53 -12.54
CA ASP A 125 -13.02 -6.80 -12.37
C ASP A 125 -11.92 -7.75 -11.88
N LEU A 126 -12.26 -8.66 -10.96
CA LEU A 126 -11.33 -9.68 -10.48
C LEU A 126 -10.94 -10.66 -11.58
N LEU A 127 -11.90 -11.11 -12.39
CA LEU A 127 -11.64 -12.02 -13.51
C LEU A 127 -10.75 -11.36 -14.56
N GLU A 128 -11.02 -10.11 -14.93
CA GLU A 128 -10.22 -9.34 -15.88
C GLU A 128 -8.77 -9.19 -15.41
N LEU A 129 -8.55 -8.84 -14.13
CA LEU A 129 -7.22 -8.76 -13.54
C LEU A 129 -6.47 -10.11 -13.62
N LEU A 130 -7.16 -11.21 -13.39
CA LEU A 130 -6.56 -12.55 -13.41
C LEU A 130 -6.30 -13.08 -14.81
N ASP A 131 -7.05 -12.62 -15.81
CA ASP A 131 -6.79 -12.87 -17.22
C ASP A 131 -5.63 -12.02 -17.73
N LEU A 132 -5.54 -10.76 -17.31
CA LEU A 132 -4.37 -9.90 -17.59
C LEU A 132 -3.06 -10.53 -17.07
N ARG A 133 -3.09 -11.12 -15.88
CA ARG A 133 -1.97 -11.92 -15.33
C ARG A 133 -1.59 -13.08 -16.26
N ARG A 134 -2.56 -13.81 -16.80
CA ARG A 134 -2.31 -14.95 -17.71
C ARG A 134 -1.67 -14.48 -19.02
N ALA A 135 -2.16 -13.37 -19.58
CA ALA A 135 -1.59 -12.76 -20.77
C ALA A 135 -0.13 -12.33 -20.56
N HIS A 136 0.20 -11.75 -19.38
CA HIS A 136 1.58 -11.35 -19.06
C HIS A 136 2.53 -12.55 -18.93
N ARG A 137 2.11 -13.65 -18.27
CA ARG A 137 2.91 -14.88 -18.18
C ARG A 137 3.14 -15.53 -19.55
N GLY A 138 2.18 -15.42 -20.47
CA GLY A 138 2.31 -15.93 -21.85
C GLY A 138 3.35 -15.17 -22.69
N GLY A 139 3.56 -13.88 -22.42
CA GLY A 139 4.53 -13.04 -23.13
C GLY A 139 5.99 -13.27 -22.72
N GLU A 140 6.24 -13.53 -21.44
CA GLU A 140 7.61 -13.75 -20.93
C GLU A 140 8.24 -15.06 -21.42
N SER A 141 7.43 -16.07 -21.78
CA SER A 141 7.90 -17.35 -22.33
C SER A 141 8.57 -17.22 -23.71
N ILE A 142 8.29 -16.16 -24.47
CA ILE A 142 8.82 -16.00 -25.83
C ILE A 142 10.21 -15.32 -25.80
N PHE A 143 10.46 -14.46 -24.81
CA PHE A 143 11.73 -13.72 -24.70
C PHE A 143 12.86 -14.50 -24.02
N GLN A 144 12.58 -15.58 -23.30
CA GLN A 144 13.63 -16.37 -22.62
C GLN A 144 14.38 -17.35 -23.54
N ARG A 145 13.90 -17.60 -24.77
CA ARG A 145 14.54 -18.57 -25.68
C ARG A 145 15.66 -17.97 -26.54
N GLY A 146 15.96 -16.67 -26.40
CA GLY A 146 16.88 -15.92 -27.27
C GLY A 146 18.22 -15.48 -26.67
N HIS A 147 18.55 -15.83 -25.42
CA HIS A 147 19.84 -15.42 -24.83
C HIS A 147 20.44 -16.52 -23.96
N GLN A 148 20.91 -17.57 -24.63
CA GLN A 148 21.85 -18.52 -24.04
C GLN A 148 23.11 -18.53 -24.92
N ILE A 149 24.00 -17.57 -24.69
CA ILE A 149 25.41 -17.69 -25.07
C ILE A 149 26.23 -17.41 -23.82
N GLN A 150 27.09 -18.39 -23.52
CA GLN A 150 27.88 -18.54 -22.31
C GLN A 150 28.98 -17.47 -22.22
N ASP A 151 29.22 -17.01 -20.99
CA ASP A 151 30.40 -16.27 -20.53
C ASP A 151 31.66 -17.15 -20.65
N PRO A 152 32.88 -16.57 -20.74
CA PRO A 152 33.64 -16.52 -19.50
C PRO A 152 34.55 -15.29 -19.30
N SER A 153 34.75 -15.00 -18.01
CA SER A 153 35.90 -14.33 -17.39
C SER A 153 36.01 -12.80 -17.50
N ARG A 154 35.72 -12.12 -16.39
CA ARG A 154 36.72 -11.28 -15.69
C ARG A 154 36.26 -10.93 -14.27
N ARG A 155 37.00 -11.49 -13.31
CA ARG A 155 36.96 -11.17 -11.89
C ARG A 155 37.50 -9.74 -11.71
N GLY A 156 36.61 -8.80 -11.40
CA GLY A 156 36.95 -7.41 -11.10
C GLY A 156 36.42 -7.04 -9.72
N GLU A 157 37.35 -6.91 -8.79
CA GLU A 157 37.18 -6.58 -7.37
C GLU A 157 36.49 -5.21 -7.20
N ARG A 158 35.26 -5.17 -6.66
CA ARG A 158 34.56 -3.92 -6.35
C ARG A 158 34.97 -3.40 -4.97
N GLN A 159 35.81 -2.37 -5.01
CA GLN A 159 36.23 -1.55 -3.89
C GLN A 159 35.00 -0.89 -3.21
N ARG A 160 34.86 -1.10 -1.88
CA ARG A 160 33.84 -0.44 -1.06
C ARG A 160 34.15 1.06 -0.96
N ARG A 161 33.22 1.93 -1.35
CA ARG A 161 33.26 3.36 -1.02
C ARG A 161 32.71 3.58 0.39
N PRO A 162 33.37 4.36 1.26
CA PRO A 162 32.77 4.78 2.52
C PRO A 162 31.72 5.86 2.27
N SER A 163 30.52 5.66 2.80
CA SER A 163 29.44 6.65 2.82
C SER A 163 29.78 7.75 3.82
N SER A 164 29.99 8.99 3.35
CA SER A 164 29.94 10.18 4.22
C SER A 164 28.51 10.75 4.20
N VAL A 165 27.66 10.28 5.09
CA VAL A 165 26.44 11.02 5.43
C VAL A 165 26.64 11.52 6.85
N ARG A 166 26.89 12.83 6.96
CA ARG A 166 27.00 13.55 8.22
C ARG A 166 25.61 13.49 8.88
N ALA A 167 25.52 12.94 10.07
CA ALA A 167 24.31 12.93 10.86
C ALA A 167 23.95 14.38 11.25
N SER A 168 23.07 15.02 10.50
CA SER A 168 22.39 16.22 10.96
C SER A 168 21.28 15.76 11.92
N ARG A 169 21.49 15.96 13.22
CA ARG A 169 20.44 15.80 14.22
C ARG A 169 19.38 16.86 13.91
N ALA A 170 18.12 16.45 13.74
CA ALA A 170 17.02 17.38 13.66
C ALA A 170 16.93 18.14 14.98
N HIS A 171 17.26 19.43 14.97
CA HIS A 171 17.11 20.32 16.11
C HIS A 171 15.65 20.74 16.18
N PHE A 172 14.91 20.16 17.13
CA PHE A 172 13.59 20.66 17.52
C PHE A 172 13.79 21.91 18.35
N TYR A 173 13.30 23.07 17.87
CA TYR A 173 13.37 24.34 18.58
C TYR A 173 12.01 24.69 19.16
N PRO A 174 11.77 24.47 20.46
CA PRO A 174 10.46 24.68 21.08
C PRO A 174 10.01 26.14 21.11
N LYS A 175 10.93 27.09 20.84
CA LYS A 175 10.64 28.53 20.80
C LYS A 175 9.76 28.91 19.61
N ASP A 176 9.87 28.19 18.50
CA ASP A 176 9.17 28.46 17.24
C ASP A 176 7.78 27.79 17.16
N LEU A 177 7.35 27.13 18.23
CA LEU A 177 6.03 26.51 18.28
C LEU A 177 4.93 27.59 18.38
N PRO A 178 3.84 27.45 17.61
CA PRO A 178 2.64 28.25 17.79
C PRO A 178 2.10 28.14 19.21
N ASP A 179 1.53 29.22 19.75
CA ASP A 179 1.11 29.28 21.16
C ASP A 179 0.09 28.18 21.51
N VAL A 180 -0.82 27.86 20.59
CA VAL A 180 -1.79 26.75 20.75
C VAL A 180 -1.11 25.40 21.01
N VAL A 181 0.07 25.17 20.41
CA VAL A 181 0.84 23.94 20.56
C VAL A 181 1.58 23.94 21.90
N LYS A 182 2.10 25.09 22.33
CA LYS A 182 2.74 25.26 23.65
C LYS A 182 1.73 25.01 24.78
N THR A 183 0.51 25.52 24.65
CA THR A 183 -0.58 25.29 25.62
C THR A 183 -0.93 23.81 25.69
N TYR A 184 -1.14 23.15 24.54
CA TYR A 184 -1.45 21.73 24.48
C TYR A 184 -0.35 20.87 25.12
N ILE A 185 0.92 21.17 24.85
CA ILE A 185 2.04 20.42 25.42
C ILE A 185 2.11 20.57 26.94
N THR A 186 1.85 21.78 27.46
CA THR A 186 1.86 22.06 28.90
C THR A 186 0.67 21.38 29.62
N GLU A 187 -0.48 21.27 28.96
CA GLU A 187 -1.66 20.61 29.52
C GLU A 187 -1.56 19.09 29.50
N LYS A 188 -0.97 18.50 28.46
CA LYS A 188 -0.93 17.05 28.25
C LYS A 188 0.35 16.38 28.73
N TYR A 189 1.43 17.13 28.84
CA TYR A 189 2.74 16.64 29.25
C TYR A 189 3.29 17.57 30.35
N PRO A 190 4.10 17.09 31.30
CA PRO A 190 4.62 17.89 32.42
C PRO A 190 5.66 18.97 32.02
N GLY A 191 5.53 19.55 30.82
CA GLY A 191 6.46 20.51 30.21
C GLY A 191 7.42 19.88 29.20
N LEU A 192 8.10 20.75 28.43
CA LEU A 192 9.19 20.38 27.53
C LEU A 192 10.48 20.18 28.35
N ALA A 193 11.21 19.09 28.08
CA ALA A 193 12.51 18.86 28.68
C ALA A 193 13.48 20.01 28.36
N ALA A 194 14.35 20.37 29.30
CA ALA A 194 15.35 21.40 29.10
C ALA A 194 16.27 21.03 27.93
N GLU A 195 16.61 22.02 27.09
CA GLU A 195 17.47 21.77 25.93
C GLU A 195 18.83 21.20 26.37
N PRO A 196 19.34 20.17 25.66
CA PRO A 196 20.67 19.66 25.92
C PRO A 196 21.69 20.76 25.63
N LYS A 197 22.60 21.00 26.57
CA LYS A 197 23.73 21.90 26.36
C LYS A 197 24.66 21.25 25.32
N ASP A 198 25.01 22.02 24.30
CA ASP A 198 26.03 21.63 23.32
C ASP A 198 27.42 21.67 24.00
N GLU A 199 28.06 20.51 24.12
CA GLU A 199 29.50 20.34 24.40
C GLU A 199 30.26 20.05 23.11
#